data_AF-W6MLY3-F1
#
_entry.id   AF-W6MLY3-F1
#
_cell.length_a   1.000
_cell.length_b   1.000
_cell.length_c   1.000
_cell.angle_alpha   90.00
_cell.angle_beta   90.00
_cell.angle_gamma   90.00
#
_symmetry.space_group_name_H-M   'P 1'
#
loop_
_entity.id
_entity.type
_entity.pdbx_description
1 polymer ?
#
loop_
_entity_poly.entity_id
_entity_poly.type
_entity_poly.pdbx_seq_one_letter_code
_entity_poly.pdbx_strand_id
1 'polypeptide(L)'
;MSRLLRLGVLQNCGFSQALTRRVAVKNLPLVSRRCQSTESSNAPGPASTTFEAMADKLGKGDVTSELDSDYDMWLTAIKEVREQFNSQPWDPKTLLASAGESEADLSGTKEFKWEPTEAQIAERDALIAKAIPKLQDDTLNICINIIMKHGKKEKARKGLSQALYHVYLHTREDPVKVLKSSLKNLTPLTETKVHKTGFAKNQVVPVLVTPRKGLILAFKWILEGANKRASSSLGVRLGEEILAVHSGKSSGFDKRAQLHKQAMLQRAHLKV
;
A
#
# COMPACT_ATOMS: atom_id res chain seq x y z
N MET A 1 2.31 37.61 53.81
CA MET A 1 0.94 37.19 54.15
C MET A 1 0.42 36.28 53.04
N SER A 2 0.00 35.06 53.42
CA SER A 2 -0.75 34.03 52.66
C SER A 2 -0.24 33.65 51.26
N ARG A 3 0.55 32.58 51.06
CA ARG A 3 0.21 31.13 51.10
C ARG A 3 -1.13 30.76 50.44
N LEU A 4 -1.05 29.83 49.48
CA LEU A 4 -1.90 28.63 49.24
C LEU A 4 -2.02 28.39 47.71
N LEU A 5 -1.20 27.49 47.13
CA LEU A 5 -1.47 26.06 46.90
C LEU A 5 -2.59 25.77 45.88
N ARG A 6 -2.21 25.24 44.71
CA ARG A 6 -2.77 23.99 44.16
C ARG A 6 -1.87 23.40 43.06
N LEU A 7 -1.10 22.40 43.46
CA LEU A 7 -0.46 21.35 42.65
C LEU A 7 -1.47 20.21 42.39
N GLY A 8 -1.27 19.49 41.27
CA GLY A 8 -1.76 18.11 41.04
C GLY A 8 -3.23 18.01 40.60
N VAL A 9 -3.67 17.10 39.73
CA VAL A 9 -3.32 15.67 39.63
C VAL A 9 -3.70 15.11 38.24
N LEU A 10 -2.91 14.12 37.79
CA LEU A 10 -3.08 13.26 36.62
C LEU A 10 -4.24 12.24 36.78
N GLN A 11 -4.64 11.66 35.64
CA GLN A 11 -5.22 10.31 35.48
C GLN A 11 -6.67 10.05 35.91
N ASN A 12 -7.55 9.77 34.93
CA ASN A 12 -7.97 8.41 34.54
C ASN A 12 -9.17 8.47 33.57
N CYS A 13 -9.01 7.94 32.36
CA CYS A 13 -9.55 6.64 31.92
C CYS A 13 -11.06 6.66 31.66
N GLY A 14 -11.43 7.01 30.43
CA GLY A 14 -12.73 6.73 29.82
C GLY A 14 -12.52 5.95 28.52
N PHE A 15 -12.28 4.65 28.68
CA PHE A 15 -12.24 3.65 27.63
C PHE A 15 -13.63 3.64 26.95
N SER A 16 -13.74 4.08 25.70
CA SER A 16 -14.96 3.83 24.91
C SER A 16 -14.57 3.14 23.60
N GLN A 17 -15.29 2.05 23.39
CA GLN A 17 -14.91 0.91 22.59
C GLN A 17 -15.10 1.17 21.09
N ALA A 18 -14.24 0.50 20.32
CA ALA A 18 -14.51 -0.17 19.06
C ALA A 18 -15.54 0.46 18.09
N LEU A 19 -15.04 0.91 16.92
CA LEU A 19 -15.71 0.68 15.64
C LEU A 19 -14.69 0.80 14.50
N THR A 20 -13.97 -0.30 14.27
CA THR A 20 -13.26 -0.55 13.02
C THR A 20 -14.30 -0.75 11.92
N ARG A 21 -14.58 0.31 11.15
CA ARG A 21 -15.44 0.20 9.97
C ARG A 21 -14.63 -0.50 8.87
N ARG A 22 -14.73 -1.84 8.83
CA ARG A 22 -14.25 -2.67 7.72
C ARG A 22 -14.84 -2.15 6.42
N VAL A 23 -13.96 -1.93 5.45
CA VAL A 23 -14.34 -1.69 4.05
C VAL A 23 -14.99 -2.97 3.53
N ALA A 24 -16.25 -2.87 3.11
CA ALA A 24 -16.95 -3.96 2.45
C ALA A 24 -16.34 -4.16 1.05
N VAL A 25 -15.47 -5.17 0.92
CA VAL A 25 -15.08 -5.71 -0.39
C VAL A 25 -16.25 -6.57 -0.85
N LYS A 26 -16.79 -6.22 -2.03
CA LYS A 26 -17.81 -7.01 -2.71
C LYS A 26 -17.22 -8.38 -3.04
N ASN A 27 -17.72 -9.43 -2.38
CA ASN A 27 -17.42 -10.81 -2.72
C ASN A 27 -17.92 -11.09 -4.14
N LEU A 28 -16.99 -11.29 -5.08
CA LEU A 28 -17.29 -12.02 -6.31
C LEU A 28 -17.40 -13.52 -5.96
N PRO A 29 -18.36 -14.26 -6.53
CA PRO A 29 -18.52 -15.68 -6.23
C PRO A 29 -17.33 -16.46 -6.80
N LEU A 30 -16.54 -17.06 -5.91
CA LEU A 30 -15.64 -18.15 -6.27
C LEU A 30 -16.51 -19.35 -6.65
N VAL A 31 -16.53 -19.66 -7.95
CA VAL A 31 -17.10 -20.90 -8.47
C VAL A 31 -16.25 -22.06 -7.94
N SER A 32 -16.68 -22.64 -6.83
CA SER A 32 -16.23 -23.96 -6.41
C SER A 32 -16.80 -24.97 -7.40
N ARG A 33 -15.98 -25.47 -8.31
CA ARG A 33 -16.28 -26.72 -9.01
C ARG A 33 -16.25 -27.82 -7.96
N ARG A 34 -17.43 -28.15 -7.44
CA ARG A 34 -17.69 -29.38 -6.71
C ARG A 34 -17.50 -30.53 -7.70
N CYS A 35 -16.36 -31.20 -7.63
CA CYS A 35 -16.22 -32.50 -8.27
C CYS A 35 -17.21 -33.44 -7.59
N GLN A 36 -18.24 -33.82 -8.32
CA GLN A 36 -19.11 -34.91 -7.96
C GLN A 36 -18.29 -36.18 -8.13
N SER A 37 -18.01 -36.88 -7.04
CA SER A 37 -17.62 -38.28 -7.09
C SER A 37 -18.80 -39.04 -7.68
N THR A 38 -18.65 -39.51 -8.90
CA THR A 38 -19.52 -40.51 -9.50
C THR A 38 -19.40 -41.78 -8.66
N GLU A 39 -20.46 -42.11 -7.94
CA GLU A 39 -20.67 -43.44 -7.36
C GLU A 39 -20.77 -44.44 -8.52
N SER A 40 -19.73 -45.24 -8.73
CA SER A 40 -19.82 -46.45 -9.54
C SER A 40 -20.30 -47.59 -8.65
N SER A 41 -21.61 -47.83 -8.72
CA SER A 41 -22.28 -49.14 -8.72
C SER A 41 -21.77 -50.24 -7.79
N ASN A 42 -22.61 -50.53 -6.79
CA ASN A 42 -22.89 -51.84 -6.18
C ASN A 42 -22.30 -53.05 -6.93
N ALA A 43 -21.28 -53.66 -6.35
CA ALA A 43 -21.06 -55.10 -6.48
C ALA A 43 -21.69 -55.79 -5.25
N PRO A 44 -22.54 -56.82 -5.44
CA PRO A 44 -23.16 -57.53 -4.33
C PRO A 44 -22.09 -58.28 -3.53
N GLY A 45 -22.01 -58.00 -2.23
CA GLY A 45 -21.22 -58.81 -1.31
C GLY A 45 -21.75 -60.25 -1.29
N PRO A 46 -20.87 -61.27 -1.34
CA PRO A 46 -21.32 -62.64 -1.16
C PRO A 46 -21.88 -62.82 0.26
N ALA A 47 -23.01 -63.51 0.26
CA ALA A 47 -23.91 -63.77 1.37
C ALA A 47 -23.24 -64.15 2.69
N SER A 48 -23.88 -63.69 3.76
CA SER A 48 -23.87 -64.31 5.08
C SER A 48 -24.15 -65.82 4.97
N THR A 49 -23.11 -66.63 5.06
CA THR A 49 -23.20 -68.04 5.45
C THR A 49 -22.32 -68.24 6.68
N THR A 50 -22.97 -68.10 7.85
CA THR A 50 -22.72 -68.86 9.08
C THR A 50 -21.27 -68.95 9.59
N PHE A 51 -20.92 -68.02 10.47
CA PHE A 51 -19.81 -68.19 11.44
C PHE A 51 -20.08 -69.39 12.40
N GLU A 52 -21.33 -69.85 12.51
CA GLU A 52 -21.71 -71.04 13.28
C GLU A 52 -21.37 -72.38 12.60
N ALA A 53 -21.07 -72.40 11.29
CA ALA A 53 -20.71 -73.64 10.58
C ALA A 53 -19.20 -73.97 10.59
N MET A 54 -18.37 -73.04 11.10
CA MET A 54 -16.91 -73.17 11.13
C MET A 54 -16.36 -73.51 12.52
N ALA A 55 -17.20 -73.43 13.56
CA ALA A 55 -16.86 -73.76 14.94
C ALA A 55 -16.86 -75.27 15.24
N ASP A 56 -17.47 -76.10 14.39
CA ASP A 56 -17.57 -77.56 14.58
C ASP A 56 -16.45 -78.37 13.90
N LYS A 57 -15.41 -77.71 13.35
CA LYS A 57 -14.30 -78.37 12.62
C LYS A 57 -12.89 -78.17 13.19
N LEU A 58 -12.75 -77.68 14.41
CA LEU A 58 -11.44 -77.62 15.08
C LEU A 58 -11.48 -78.43 16.37
N GLY A 59 -10.89 -79.62 16.29
CA GLY A 59 -10.66 -80.48 17.45
C GLY A 59 -9.76 -79.79 18.47
N LYS A 60 -9.93 -80.20 19.74
CA LYS A 60 -9.07 -79.83 20.86
C LYS A 60 -7.63 -80.32 20.60
N GLY A 61 -6.79 -79.45 20.03
CA GLY A 61 -5.34 -79.49 20.12
C GLY A 61 -4.87 -78.28 20.95
N ASP A 62 -3.72 -78.36 21.61
CA ASP A 62 -3.19 -77.31 22.49
C ASP A 62 -3.01 -75.97 21.75
N VAL A 63 -4.04 -75.14 21.79
CA VAL A 63 -4.14 -73.85 21.09
C VAL A 63 -3.05 -72.87 21.55
N THR A 64 -2.45 -73.07 22.73
CA THR A 64 -1.50 -72.12 23.32
C THR A 64 -0.10 -72.16 22.72
N SER A 65 0.40 -73.32 22.26
CA SER A 65 1.77 -73.41 21.71
C SER A 65 1.87 -72.97 20.25
N GLU A 66 0.81 -73.16 19.47
CA GLU A 66 0.74 -72.69 18.07
C GLU A 66 0.50 -71.17 18.00
N LEU A 67 -0.34 -70.60 18.88
CA LEU A 67 -0.56 -69.15 19.00
C LEU A 67 0.70 -68.40 19.44
N ASP A 68 1.49 -68.99 20.33
CA ASP A 68 2.76 -68.41 20.75
C ASP A 68 3.75 -68.37 19.57
N SER A 69 3.73 -69.37 18.68
CA SER A 69 4.57 -69.38 17.48
C SER A 69 4.14 -68.33 16.44
N ASP A 70 2.83 -68.16 16.23
CA ASP A 70 2.30 -67.13 15.32
C ASP A 70 2.55 -65.73 15.86
N TYR A 71 2.48 -65.57 17.18
CA TYR A 71 2.77 -64.31 17.87
C TYR A 71 4.26 -63.96 17.78
N ASP A 72 5.15 -64.94 17.99
CA ASP A 72 6.59 -64.76 17.83
C ASP A 72 6.97 -64.47 16.36
N MET A 73 6.31 -65.12 15.41
CA MET A 73 6.43 -64.79 13.98
C MET A 73 5.98 -63.36 13.68
N TRP A 74 4.90 -62.90 14.31
CA TRP A 74 4.44 -61.52 14.15
C TRP A 74 5.41 -60.50 14.79
N LEU A 75 5.93 -60.80 15.97
CA LEU A 75 6.92 -59.95 16.65
C LEU A 75 8.23 -59.88 15.87
N THR A 76 8.67 -60.99 15.25
CA THR A 76 9.86 -61.00 14.39
C THR A 76 9.61 -60.21 13.10
N ALA A 77 8.46 -60.39 12.44
CA ALA A 77 8.09 -59.61 11.26
C ALA A 77 8.03 -58.10 11.53
N ILE A 78 7.50 -57.67 12.68
CA ILE A 78 7.46 -56.24 13.05
C ILE A 78 8.87 -55.69 13.28
N LYS A 79 9.73 -56.45 13.97
CA LYS A 79 11.12 -56.04 14.21
C LYS A 79 11.88 -55.92 12.90
N GLU A 80 11.70 -56.87 11.99
CA GLU A 80 12.31 -56.85 10.66
C GLU A 80 11.85 -55.64 9.85
N VAL A 81 10.54 -55.37 9.77
CA VAL A 81 10.02 -54.17 9.08
C VAL A 81 10.56 -52.89 9.71
N ARG A 82 10.73 -52.85 11.03
CA ARG A 82 11.28 -51.69 11.73
C ARG A 82 12.78 -51.50 11.47
N GLU A 83 13.53 -52.59 11.38
CA GLU A 83 14.95 -52.57 10.98
C GLU A 83 15.10 -52.19 9.50
N GLN A 84 14.22 -52.66 8.61
CA GLN A 84 14.15 -52.24 7.20
C GLN A 84 13.84 -50.75 7.08
N PHE A 85 12.89 -50.22 7.87
CA PHE A 85 12.55 -48.79 7.86
C PHE A 85 13.65 -47.91 8.48
N ASN A 86 14.37 -48.41 9.47
CA ASN A 86 15.47 -47.66 10.12
C ASN A 86 16.79 -47.75 9.35
N SER A 87 17.00 -48.78 8.53
CA SER A 87 18.22 -48.94 7.72
C SER A 87 18.21 -48.10 6.44
N GLN A 88 17.03 -47.82 5.89
CA GLN A 88 16.84 -46.91 4.76
C GLN A 88 16.71 -45.46 5.29
N PRO A 89 17.53 -44.49 4.83
CA PRO A 89 17.32 -43.08 5.17
C PRO A 89 15.94 -42.61 4.70
N TRP A 90 15.26 -41.78 5.51
CA TRP A 90 13.99 -41.17 5.10
C TRP A 90 14.21 -40.28 3.87
N ASP A 91 13.64 -40.68 2.72
CA ASP A 91 13.61 -39.87 1.50
C ASP A 91 12.16 -39.57 1.09
N PRO A 92 11.76 -38.28 0.98
CA PRO A 92 10.38 -37.90 0.70
C PRO A 92 9.90 -38.29 -0.71
N LYS A 93 10.79 -38.82 -1.56
CA LYS A 93 10.53 -39.16 -2.96
C LYS A 93 10.10 -40.62 -3.17
N THR A 94 10.45 -41.53 -2.26
CA THR A 94 10.19 -42.97 -2.37
C THR A 94 8.85 -43.41 -1.75
N LEU A 95 8.27 -42.61 -0.85
CA LEU A 95 7.05 -42.95 -0.10
C LEU A 95 5.73 -42.69 -0.85
N LEU A 96 5.77 -42.07 -2.03
CA LEU A 96 4.58 -41.78 -2.84
C LEU A 96 4.30 -42.86 -3.91
N ALA A 97 5.18 -43.85 -4.08
CA ALA A 97 5.00 -44.95 -5.03
C ALA A 97 4.22 -46.10 -4.38
N SER A 98 3.27 -46.69 -5.11
CA SER A 98 2.57 -47.89 -4.64
C SER A 98 3.49 -49.12 -4.74
N ALA A 99 3.32 -50.09 -3.84
CA ALA A 99 4.20 -51.26 -3.77
C ALA A 99 4.16 -52.06 -5.09
N GLY A 100 5.27 -52.03 -5.84
CA GLY A 100 5.43 -52.73 -7.13
C GLY A 100 5.61 -51.80 -8.34
N GLU A 101 5.42 -50.50 -8.19
CA GLU A 101 5.78 -49.52 -9.23
C GLU A 101 7.24 -49.11 -9.03
N SER A 102 8.08 -49.33 -10.06
CA SER A 102 9.41 -48.71 -10.10
C SER A 102 9.25 -47.20 -9.93
N GLU A 103 10.10 -46.59 -9.10
CA GLU A 103 10.15 -45.15 -8.84
C GLU A 103 9.66 -44.34 -10.05
N ALA A 104 8.70 -43.43 -9.83
CA ALA A 104 8.58 -42.32 -10.76
C ALA A 104 9.92 -41.58 -10.68
N ASP A 105 10.77 -41.77 -11.69
CA ASP A 105 12.06 -41.10 -11.86
C ASP A 105 11.85 -39.58 -11.97
N LEU A 106 11.57 -38.93 -10.85
CA LEU A 106 11.55 -37.47 -10.72
C LEU A 106 12.98 -36.93 -10.77
N SER A 107 14.00 -37.81 -10.73
CA SER A 107 15.40 -37.52 -11.07
C SER A 107 15.55 -36.98 -12.52
N GLY A 108 14.64 -37.37 -13.42
CA GLY A 108 14.54 -36.87 -14.79
C GLY A 108 13.67 -35.61 -14.95
N THR A 109 12.99 -35.15 -13.89
CA THR A 109 12.35 -33.83 -13.93
C THR A 109 13.44 -32.78 -13.85
N LYS A 110 13.93 -32.37 -15.03
CA LYS A 110 14.88 -31.26 -15.19
C LYS A 110 14.43 -30.14 -14.26
N GLU A 111 15.28 -29.81 -13.28
CA GLU A 111 15.10 -28.62 -12.48
C GLU A 111 14.79 -27.48 -13.44
N PHE A 112 13.58 -26.92 -13.36
CA PHE A 112 13.14 -25.91 -14.31
C PHE A 112 13.95 -24.64 -14.01
N LYS A 113 15.09 -24.50 -14.68
CA LYS A 113 15.91 -23.31 -14.64
C LYS A 113 15.32 -22.30 -15.61
N TRP A 114 14.64 -21.31 -15.06
CA TRP A 114 14.06 -20.25 -15.88
C TRP A 114 15.16 -19.43 -16.53
N GLU A 115 15.12 -19.34 -17.86
CA GLU A 115 15.97 -18.46 -18.67
C GLU A 115 15.06 -17.53 -19.49
N PRO A 116 15.28 -16.21 -19.46
CA PRO A 116 14.48 -15.28 -20.24
C PRO A 116 14.72 -15.48 -21.74
N THR A 117 13.67 -15.29 -22.53
CA THR A 117 13.79 -15.33 -23.98
C THR A 117 14.57 -14.12 -24.50
N GLU A 118 15.22 -14.24 -25.65
CA GLU A 118 15.97 -13.12 -26.27
C GLU A 118 15.06 -11.90 -26.50
N ALA A 119 13.80 -12.14 -26.88
CA ALA A 119 12.79 -11.09 -27.00
C ALA A 119 12.50 -10.39 -25.66
N GLN A 120 12.39 -11.15 -24.56
CA GLN A 120 12.20 -10.58 -23.22
C GLN A 120 13.40 -9.74 -22.76
N ILE A 121 14.63 -10.16 -23.11
CA ILE A 121 15.85 -9.39 -22.82
C ILE A 121 15.84 -8.07 -23.61
N ALA A 122 15.52 -8.13 -24.91
CA ALA A 122 15.43 -6.93 -25.75
C ALA A 122 14.33 -5.95 -25.25
N GLU A 123 13.17 -6.46 -24.85
CA GLU A 123 12.10 -5.65 -24.24
C GLU A 123 12.56 -5.00 -22.93
N ARG A 124 13.21 -5.78 -22.06
CA ARG A 124 13.76 -5.28 -20.80
C ARG A 124 14.77 -4.16 -21.06
N ASP A 125 15.72 -4.36 -21.97
CA ASP A 125 16.76 -3.38 -22.26
C ASP A 125 16.16 -2.10 -22.85
N ALA A 126 15.14 -2.24 -23.72
CA ALA A 126 14.37 -1.12 -24.24
C ALA A 126 13.56 -0.37 -23.15
N LEU A 127 13.12 -1.06 -22.09
CA LEU A 127 12.40 -0.46 -20.96
C LEU A 127 13.35 0.19 -19.95
N ILE A 128 14.52 -0.42 -19.68
CA ILE A 128 15.56 0.16 -18.82
C ILE A 128 16.04 1.49 -19.37
N ALA A 129 16.14 1.62 -20.70
CA ALA A 129 16.51 2.86 -21.36
C ALA A 129 15.44 3.99 -21.19
N LYS A 130 14.16 3.64 -20.96
CA LYS A 130 13.07 4.60 -20.82
C LYS A 130 12.93 5.04 -19.36
N ALA A 131 12.87 6.35 -19.14
CA ALA A 131 12.58 6.89 -17.81
C ALA A 131 11.15 6.51 -17.36
N ILE A 132 11.00 6.14 -16.09
CA ILE A 132 9.69 5.83 -15.52
C ILE A 132 8.79 7.07 -15.59
N PRO A 133 7.59 6.98 -16.20
CA PRO A 133 6.69 8.13 -16.30
C PRO A 133 6.17 8.52 -14.91
N LYS A 134 6.15 9.83 -14.63
CA LYS A 134 5.53 10.34 -13.40
C LYS A 134 4.01 10.19 -13.49
N LEU A 135 3.41 9.58 -12.46
CA LEU A 135 1.96 9.38 -12.41
C LEU A 135 1.17 10.71 -12.32
N GLN A 136 1.72 11.71 -11.62
CA GLN A 136 1.05 12.97 -11.35
C GLN A 136 2.05 14.13 -11.39
N ASP A 137 1.56 15.29 -11.80
CA ASP A 137 2.31 16.53 -11.73
C ASP A 137 2.46 17.00 -10.28
N ASP A 138 3.71 17.13 -9.82
CA ASP A 138 4.07 17.55 -8.47
C ASP A 138 3.47 18.93 -8.12
N THR A 139 3.46 19.86 -9.07
CA THR A 139 2.90 21.21 -8.88
C THR A 139 1.38 21.18 -8.64
N LEU A 140 0.65 20.34 -9.40
CA LEU A 140 -0.80 20.20 -9.23
C LEU A 140 -1.12 19.51 -7.90
N ASN A 141 -0.33 18.51 -7.52
CA ASN A 141 -0.46 17.85 -6.22
C ASN A 141 -0.30 18.81 -5.04
N ILE A 142 0.69 19.71 -5.10
CA ILE A 142 0.87 20.77 -4.10
C ILE A 142 -0.39 21.66 -4.01
N CYS A 143 -0.92 22.08 -5.15
CA CYS A 143 -2.12 22.93 -5.21
C CYS A 143 -3.36 22.23 -4.63
N ILE A 144 -3.58 20.95 -4.99
CA ILE A 144 -4.67 20.13 -4.46
C ILE A 144 -4.57 20.02 -2.94
N ASN A 145 -3.36 19.75 -2.42
CA ASN A 145 -3.13 19.62 -0.98
C ASN A 145 -3.40 20.92 -0.22
N ILE A 146 -3.14 22.09 -0.82
CA ILE A 146 -3.43 23.41 -0.22
C ILE A 146 -4.94 23.69 -0.20
N ILE A 147 -5.69 23.29 -1.24
CA ILE A 147 -7.15 23.45 -1.29
C ILE A 147 -7.85 22.47 -0.33
N MET A 148 -7.28 21.28 -0.14
CA MET A 148 -7.86 20.20 0.64
C MET A 148 -8.10 20.60 2.11
N LYS A 149 -9.33 20.37 2.57
CA LYS A 149 -9.73 20.52 3.97
C LYS A 149 -10.30 19.20 4.49
N HIS A 150 -10.03 18.87 5.75
CA HIS A 150 -10.53 17.65 6.41
C HIS A 150 -10.22 16.34 5.65
N GLY A 151 -9.08 16.25 4.96
CA GLY A 151 -8.69 15.06 4.18
C GLY A 151 -9.51 14.81 2.91
N LYS A 152 -10.41 15.71 2.51
CA LYS A 152 -11.30 15.54 1.34
C LYS A 152 -10.58 15.85 0.02
N LYS A 153 -9.64 14.98 -0.38
CA LYS A 153 -8.78 15.17 -1.58
C LYS A 153 -9.58 15.23 -2.89
N GLU A 154 -10.57 14.36 -3.06
CA GLU A 154 -11.39 14.34 -4.29
C GLU A 154 -12.18 15.64 -4.49
N LYS A 155 -12.69 16.25 -3.41
CA LYS A 155 -13.38 17.55 -3.50
C LYS A 155 -12.43 18.66 -3.94
N ALA A 156 -11.20 18.66 -3.42
CA ALA A 156 -10.17 19.61 -3.81
C ALA A 156 -9.73 19.43 -5.28
N ARG A 157 -9.55 18.17 -5.72
CA ARG A 157 -9.23 17.85 -7.12
C ARG A 157 -10.32 18.34 -8.06
N LYS A 158 -11.59 18.10 -7.74
CA LYS A 158 -12.74 18.60 -8.52
C LYS A 158 -12.78 20.12 -8.60
N GLY A 159 -12.54 20.81 -7.47
CA GLY A 159 -12.50 22.27 -7.45
C GLY A 159 -11.38 22.85 -8.33
N LEU A 160 -10.19 22.23 -8.28
CA LEU A 160 -9.05 22.65 -9.10
C LEU A 160 -9.25 22.31 -10.58
N SER A 161 -9.82 21.15 -10.93
CA SER A 161 -10.11 20.80 -12.33
C SER A 161 -11.16 21.73 -12.94
N GLN A 162 -12.19 22.11 -12.18
CA GLN A 162 -13.18 23.11 -12.60
C GLN A 162 -12.53 24.49 -12.83
N ALA A 163 -11.61 24.91 -11.96
CA ALA A 163 -10.88 26.16 -12.13
C ALA A 163 -9.99 26.16 -13.38
N LEU A 164 -9.25 25.07 -13.64
CA LEU A 164 -8.43 24.93 -14.84
C LEU A 164 -9.28 24.91 -16.11
N TYR A 165 -10.45 24.26 -16.08
CA TYR A 165 -11.39 24.28 -17.19
C TYR A 165 -11.89 25.71 -17.47
N HIS A 166 -12.20 26.48 -16.43
CA HIS A 166 -12.55 27.89 -16.58
C HIS A 166 -11.42 28.69 -17.24
N VAL A 167 -10.17 28.51 -16.80
CA VAL A 167 -9.00 29.16 -17.43
C VAL A 167 -8.87 28.80 -18.91
N TYR A 168 -9.06 27.51 -19.24
CA TYR A 168 -9.03 27.04 -20.63
C TYR A 168 -10.11 27.69 -21.51
N LEU A 169 -11.32 27.88 -20.98
CA LEU A 169 -12.41 28.53 -21.73
C LEU A 169 -12.08 29.98 -22.12
N HIS A 170 -11.38 30.70 -21.24
CA HIS A 170 -11.01 32.11 -21.47
C HIS A 170 -9.73 32.27 -22.29
N THR A 171 -8.71 31.44 -22.08
CA THR A 171 -7.39 31.58 -22.72
C THR A 171 -7.22 30.74 -23.98
N ARG A 172 -7.95 29.62 -24.11
CA ARG A 172 -7.77 28.59 -25.14
C ARG A 172 -6.36 27.98 -25.20
N GLU A 173 -5.58 28.16 -24.14
CA GLU A 173 -4.25 27.58 -23.97
C GLU A 173 -4.28 26.46 -22.93
N ASP A 174 -3.22 25.64 -22.89
CA ASP A 174 -3.07 24.61 -21.87
C ASP A 174 -3.09 25.24 -20.45
N PRO A 175 -4.15 24.99 -19.66
CA PRO A 175 -4.35 25.68 -18.39
C PRO A 175 -3.30 25.27 -17.35
N VAL A 176 -2.65 24.10 -17.50
CA VAL A 176 -1.56 23.68 -16.61
C VAL A 176 -0.31 24.52 -16.84
N LYS A 177 0.00 24.87 -18.09
CA LYS A 177 1.11 25.77 -18.43
C LYS A 177 0.84 27.18 -17.91
N VAL A 178 -0.37 27.70 -18.12
CA VAL A 178 -0.81 29.01 -17.60
C VAL A 178 -0.70 29.06 -16.07
N LEU A 179 -1.14 28.01 -15.37
CA LEU A 179 -1.00 27.94 -13.91
C LEU A 179 0.48 27.93 -13.49
N LYS A 180 1.33 27.13 -14.16
CA LYS A 180 2.77 27.05 -13.85
C LYS A 180 3.48 28.40 -14.12
N SER A 181 3.14 29.11 -15.20
CA SER A 181 3.73 30.43 -15.49
C SER A 181 3.27 31.49 -14.47
N SER A 182 1.97 31.52 -14.16
CA SER A 182 1.40 32.40 -13.13
C SER A 182 2.06 32.17 -11.76
N LEU A 183 2.28 30.91 -11.36
CA LEU A 183 2.98 30.59 -10.12
C LEU A 183 4.43 31.08 -10.13
N LYS A 184 5.18 30.86 -11.21
CA LYS A 184 6.57 31.35 -11.34
C LYS A 184 6.65 32.86 -11.14
N ASN A 185 5.75 33.62 -11.78
CA ASN A 185 5.72 35.08 -11.66
C ASN A 185 5.39 35.57 -10.24
N LEU A 186 4.56 34.82 -9.52
CA LEU A 186 4.15 35.17 -8.17
C LEU A 186 5.12 34.68 -7.09
N THR A 187 6.00 33.73 -7.40
CA THR A 187 6.94 33.18 -6.40
C THR A 187 7.89 34.25 -5.86
N PRO A 188 7.99 34.40 -4.53
CA PRO A 188 9.03 35.24 -3.91
C PRO A 188 10.37 34.50 -3.89
N LEU A 189 11.46 35.19 -4.23
CA LEU A 189 12.83 34.67 -4.15
C LEU A 189 13.35 34.63 -2.71
N THR A 190 13.07 35.68 -1.94
CA THR A 190 13.48 35.82 -0.55
C THR A 190 12.25 35.99 0.34
N GLU A 191 12.30 35.36 1.49
CA GLU A 191 11.40 35.64 2.60
C GLU A 191 12.21 36.17 3.77
N THR A 192 11.51 36.65 4.78
CA THR A 192 12.13 37.21 5.96
C THR A 192 11.80 36.33 7.16
N LYS A 193 12.82 35.87 7.89
CA LYS A 193 12.67 35.05 9.10
C LYS A 193 13.11 35.82 10.33
N VAL A 194 12.38 35.62 11.43
CA VAL A 194 12.72 36.21 12.73
C VAL A 194 13.70 35.28 13.45
N HIS A 195 14.89 35.79 13.76
CA HIS A 195 15.90 35.12 14.56
C HIS A 195 15.96 35.73 15.97
N LYS A 196 15.88 34.88 16.99
CA LYS A 196 15.99 35.29 18.39
C LYS A 196 17.45 35.58 18.73
N THR A 197 17.73 36.76 19.25
CA THR A 197 19.08 37.19 19.66
C THR A 197 19.16 37.24 21.19
N GLY A 198 18.87 36.11 21.84
CA GLY A 198 18.87 35.99 23.31
C GLY A 198 17.98 37.03 23.99
N PHE A 199 18.62 37.93 24.75
CA PHE A 199 17.97 39.01 25.51
C PHE A 199 17.74 40.30 24.71
N ALA A 200 18.30 40.41 23.50
CA ALA A 200 18.10 41.56 22.63
C ALA A 200 16.80 41.44 21.81
N LYS A 201 16.39 42.54 21.17
CA LYS A 201 15.26 42.54 20.25
C LYS A 201 15.45 41.48 19.16
N ASN A 202 14.36 40.79 18.81
CA ASN A 202 14.37 39.81 17.73
C ASN A 202 14.84 40.46 16.44
N GLN A 203 15.85 39.86 15.82
CA GLN A 203 16.40 40.34 14.57
C GLN A 203 15.69 39.66 13.43
N VAL A 204 15.56 40.39 12.34
CA VAL A 204 14.80 39.95 11.20
C VAL A 204 15.80 39.77 10.05
N VAL A 205 15.98 38.52 9.60
CA VAL A 205 17.02 38.11 8.67
C VAL A 205 16.37 37.63 7.37
N PRO A 206 16.77 38.15 6.20
CA PRO A 206 16.29 37.65 4.92
C PRO A 206 16.91 36.26 4.62
N VAL A 207 16.10 35.34 4.10
CA VAL A 207 16.48 33.96 3.78
C VAL A 207 15.93 33.59 2.40
N LEU A 208 16.70 32.81 1.63
CA LEU A 208 16.26 32.29 0.34
C LEU A 208 15.10 31.29 0.52
N VAL A 209 14.11 31.40 -0.36
CA VAL A 209 12.95 30.51 -0.34
C VAL A 209 13.24 29.26 -1.17
N THR A 210 12.98 28.08 -0.61
CA THR A 210 13.08 26.82 -1.36
C THR A 210 11.99 26.76 -2.44
N PRO A 211 12.23 26.15 -3.61
CA PRO A 211 11.29 26.19 -4.74
C PRO A 211 9.91 25.65 -4.37
N ARG A 212 9.85 24.54 -3.62
CA ARG A 212 8.59 23.98 -3.12
C ARG A 212 7.85 24.96 -2.20
N LYS A 213 8.55 25.65 -1.30
CA LYS A 213 7.95 26.63 -0.39
C LYS A 213 7.46 27.87 -1.14
N GLY A 214 8.21 28.34 -2.13
CA GLY A 214 7.85 29.47 -2.98
C GLY A 214 6.53 29.22 -3.73
N LEU A 215 6.39 28.01 -4.31
CA LEU A 215 5.13 27.59 -4.96
C LEU A 215 3.96 27.55 -3.97
N ILE A 216 4.18 27.05 -2.74
CA ILE A 216 3.14 27.02 -1.70
C ILE A 216 2.71 28.44 -1.32
N LEU A 217 3.65 29.36 -1.11
CA LEU A 217 3.34 30.76 -0.76
C LEU A 217 2.57 31.46 -1.88
N ALA A 218 3.04 31.33 -3.12
CA ALA A 218 2.37 31.87 -4.29
C ALA A 218 0.92 31.36 -4.38
N PHE A 219 0.72 30.04 -4.33
CA PHE A 219 -0.62 29.48 -4.45
C PHE A 219 -1.53 29.81 -3.26
N LYS A 220 -0.98 29.98 -2.05
CA LYS A 220 -1.73 30.48 -0.89
C LYS A 220 -2.27 31.89 -1.13
N TRP A 221 -1.48 32.80 -1.72
CA TRP A 221 -1.97 34.14 -2.04
C TRP A 221 -3.07 34.13 -3.11
N ILE A 222 -2.95 33.25 -4.10
CA ILE A 222 -4.02 33.01 -5.08
C ILE A 222 -5.28 32.52 -4.38
N LEU A 223 -5.17 31.54 -3.48
CA LEU A 223 -6.33 31.03 -2.74
C LEU A 223 -6.96 32.10 -1.84
N GLU A 224 -6.16 32.94 -1.19
CA GLU A 224 -6.63 34.08 -0.41
C GLU A 224 -7.36 35.12 -1.28
N GLY A 225 -6.83 35.45 -2.46
CA GLY A 225 -7.48 36.35 -3.42
C GLY A 225 -8.79 35.78 -3.94
N ALA A 226 -8.78 34.49 -4.30
CA ALA A 226 -9.97 33.78 -4.72
C ALA A 226 -11.05 33.78 -3.64
N ASN A 227 -10.72 33.52 -2.37
CA ASN A 227 -11.70 33.51 -1.28
C ASN A 227 -12.39 34.87 -1.07
N LYS A 228 -11.75 35.98 -1.44
CA LYS A 228 -12.32 37.33 -1.36
C LYS A 228 -13.29 37.66 -2.50
N ARG A 229 -13.33 36.87 -3.57
CA ARG A 229 -14.31 37.06 -4.66
C ARG A 229 -15.71 36.66 -4.25
N ALA A 230 -16.69 37.30 -4.88
CA ALA A 230 -18.11 37.15 -4.58
C ALA A 230 -18.74 35.85 -5.11
N SER A 231 -18.15 35.20 -6.13
CA SER A 231 -18.77 34.02 -6.76
C SER A 231 -18.88 32.83 -5.79
N SER A 232 -19.99 32.10 -5.83
CA SER A 232 -20.27 31.05 -4.83
C SER A 232 -19.34 29.83 -4.98
N SER A 233 -19.14 29.36 -6.22
CA SER A 233 -18.34 28.17 -6.49
C SER A 233 -16.85 28.47 -6.40
N LEU A 234 -16.12 27.59 -5.71
CA LEU A 234 -14.67 27.73 -5.54
C LEU A 234 -13.92 27.58 -6.88
N GLY A 235 -14.41 26.73 -7.78
CA GLY A 235 -13.80 26.54 -9.11
C GLY A 235 -13.80 27.84 -9.93
N VAL A 236 -14.92 28.57 -9.94
CA VAL A 236 -15.03 29.85 -10.66
C VAL A 236 -14.14 30.91 -10.02
N ARG A 237 -14.21 31.09 -8.70
CA ARG A 237 -13.35 32.05 -7.97
C ARG A 237 -11.87 31.84 -8.21
N LEU A 238 -11.41 30.58 -8.16
CA LEU A 238 -10.01 30.23 -8.41
C LEU A 238 -9.63 30.45 -9.86
N GLY A 239 -10.49 30.08 -10.82
CA GLY A 239 -10.24 30.29 -12.24
C GLY A 239 -10.08 31.78 -12.57
N GLU A 240 -10.97 32.63 -12.05
CA GLU A 240 -10.88 34.09 -12.17
C GLU A 240 -9.58 34.65 -11.56
N GLU A 241 -9.12 34.10 -10.42
CA GLU A 241 -7.87 34.57 -9.79
C GLU A 241 -6.67 34.19 -10.63
N ILE A 242 -6.63 32.97 -11.16
CA ILE A 242 -5.53 32.52 -12.02
C ILE A 242 -5.45 33.40 -13.27
N LEU A 243 -6.57 33.78 -13.87
CA LEU A 243 -6.61 34.71 -15.00
C LEU A 243 -6.13 36.12 -14.62
N ALA A 244 -6.51 36.61 -13.44
CA ALA A 244 -6.06 37.90 -12.93
C ALA A 244 -4.54 37.91 -12.67
N VAL A 245 -3.99 36.82 -12.10
CA VAL A 245 -2.54 36.65 -11.88
C VAL A 245 -1.81 36.56 -13.22
N HIS A 246 -2.35 35.82 -14.18
CA HIS A 246 -1.78 35.72 -15.52
C HIS A 246 -1.71 37.10 -16.20
N SER A 247 -2.72 37.94 -15.99
CA SER A 247 -2.76 39.33 -16.47
C SER A 247 -1.92 40.32 -15.64
N GLY A 248 -1.26 39.88 -14.56
CA GLY A 248 -0.47 40.75 -13.68
C GLY A 248 -1.28 41.57 -12.67
N LYS A 249 -2.61 41.38 -12.58
CA LYS A 249 -3.54 42.21 -11.79
C LYS A 249 -4.05 41.46 -10.55
N SER A 250 -3.14 41.05 -9.67
CA SER A 250 -3.49 40.32 -8.44
C SER A 250 -2.87 40.92 -7.19
N SER A 251 -3.59 40.85 -6.07
CA SER A 251 -3.09 41.29 -4.75
C SER A 251 -1.88 40.50 -4.25
N GLY A 252 -1.59 39.35 -4.86
CA GLY A 252 -0.40 38.56 -4.55
C GLY A 252 0.90 39.23 -5.01
N PHE A 253 0.87 40.04 -6.07
CA PHE A 253 2.05 40.78 -6.51
C PHE A 253 2.46 41.86 -5.50
N ASP A 254 1.49 42.53 -4.88
CA ASP A 254 1.76 43.50 -3.82
C ASP A 254 2.42 42.85 -2.61
N LYS A 255 1.94 41.66 -2.22
CA LYS A 255 2.55 40.87 -1.12
C LYS A 255 3.98 40.44 -1.45
N ARG A 256 4.22 39.97 -2.68
CA ARG A 256 5.57 39.63 -3.17
C ARG A 256 6.50 40.84 -3.10
N ALA A 257 6.06 41.99 -3.59
CA ALA A 257 6.82 43.23 -3.60
C ALA A 257 7.11 43.73 -2.18
N GLN A 258 6.14 43.67 -1.26
CA GLN A 258 6.32 44.01 0.15
C GLN A 258 7.35 43.11 0.84
N LEU A 259 7.28 41.79 0.60
CA LEU A 259 8.28 40.86 1.14
C LEU A 259 9.69 41.13 0.61
N HIS A 260 9.82 41.43 -0.69
CA HIS A 260 11.11 41.79 -1.27
C HIS A 260 11.63 43.11 -0.71
N LYS A 261 10.77 44.14 -0.61
CA LYS A 261 11.13 45.42 0.02
C LYS A 261 11.61 45.22 1.45
N GLN A 262 10.90 44.41 2.24
CA GLN A 262 11.28 44.10 3.61
C GLN A 262 12.64 43.37 3.68
N ALA A 263 12.84 42.37 2.82
CA ALA A 263 14.12 41.66 2.72
C ALA A 263 15.26 42.61 2.30
N MET A 264 15.00 43.58 1.40
CA MET A 264 15.96 44.58 0.96
C MET A 264 16.37 45.54 2.08
N LEU A 265 15.43 45.96 2.92
CA LEU A 265 15.70 46.82 4.07
C LEU A 265 16.60 46.13 5.10
N GLN A 266 16.51 44.80 5.21
CA GLN A 266 17.18 44.00 6.25
C GLN A 266 18.43 43.28 5.74
N ARG A 267 18.97 43.68 4.59
CA ARG A 267 20.18 43.07 3.98
C ARG A 267 21.39 43.04 4.92
N ALA A 268 21.56 44.07 5.75
CA ALA A 268 22.68 44.17 6.69
C ALA A 268 22.74 43.04 7.74
N HIS A 269 21.65 42.30 7.92
CA HIS A 269 21.57 41.19 8.88
C HIS A 269 22.01 39.85 8.28
N LEU A 270 22.36 39.80 7.00
CA LEU A 270 22.97 38.64 6.38
C LEU A 270 24.38 38.47 6.93
N LYS A 271 24.64 37.32 7.55
CA LYS A 271 26.00 36.91 7.86
C LYS A 271 26.65 36.45 6.56
N VAL A 272 27.64 37.20 6.09
CA VAL A 272 28.53 36.79 4.99
C VAL A 272 29.45 35.69 5.50
#